data_AF-A0A524C4L6-F1
#
_entry.id   AF-A0A524C4L6-F1
#
_cell.length_a   1.000
_cell.length_b   1.000
_cell.length_c   1.000
_cell.angle_alpha   90.00
_cell.angle_beta   90.00
_cell.angle_gamma   90.00
#
_symmetry.space_group_name_H-M   'P 1'
#
loop_
_entity.id
_entity.type
_entity.pdbx_description
1 polymer ?
#
loop_
_entity_poly.entity_id
_entity_poly.type
_entity_poly.pdbx_seq_one_letter_code
_entity_poly.pdbx_strand_id
1 'polypeptide(L)'
;MSLSLKRNKYLTLFNSLLHQDIKFQSPLILRMYGLLNDLNLRKENRYILCNFIDQNSALFNIKVDIYHNNHNYTLNQLFLFAIKKAKECDLIGSLYEEYLNTIIAINQKKDISPF
;
A
#
# COMPACT_ATOMS: atom_id res chain seq x y z
N MET A 1 -9.82 16.80 -18.99
CA MET A 1 -10.59 15.88 -18.13
C MET A 1 -10.15 16.13 -16.69
N SER A 2 -11.00 16.77 -15.88
CA SER A 2 -10.59 17.36 -14.60
C SER A 2 -10.15 16.29 -13.59
N LEU A 3 -9.13 16.60 -12.78
CA LEU A 3 -8.66 15.79 -11.64
C LEU A 3 -9.80 15.31 -10.72
N SER A 4 -10.87 16.09 -10.65
CA SER A 4 -12.11 15.79 -9.92
C SER A 4 -12.83 14.52 -10.42
N LEU A 5 -12.91 14.28 -11.73
CA LEU A 5 -13.56 13.09 -12.30
C LEU A 5 -12.79 11.80 -12.02
N LYS A 6 -11.45 11.85 -12.06
CA LYS A 6 -10.60 10.73 -11.64
C LYS A 6 -10.77 10.45 -10.14
N ARG A 7 -10.78 11.49 -9.31
CA ARG A 7 -10.98 11.42 -7.85
C ARG A 7 -12.30 10.73 -7.49
N ASN A 8 -13.40 11.09 -8.16
CA ASN A 8 -14.71 10.48 -7.90
C ASN A 8 -14.70 8.97 -8.22
N LYS A 9 -14.13 8.59 -9.37
CA LYS A 9 -14.01 7.18 -9.76
C LYS A 9 -13.17 6.34 -8.79
N TYR A 10 -12.09 6.91 -8.24
CA TYR A 10 -11.24 6.22 -7.27
C TYR A 10 -11.87 6.13 -5.89
N LEU A 11 -12.60 7.15 -5.47
CA LEU A 11 -13.34 7.14 -4.21
C LEU A 11 -14.51 6.15 -4.27
N THR A 12 -15.19 6.06 -5.42
CA THR A 12 -16.21 5.02 -5.68
C THR A 12 -15.59 3.62 -5.70
N LEU A 13 -14.44 3.42 -6.35
CA LEU A 13 -13.72 2.16 -6.32
C LEU A 13 -13.35 1.79 -4.88
N PHE A 14 -12.80 2.72 -4.11
CA PHE A 14 -12.38 2.51 -2.72
C PHE A 14 -13.55 2.15 -1.79
N ASN A 15 -14.66 2.89 -1.89
CA ASN A 15 -15.89 2.56 -1.15
C ASN A 15 -16.43 1.18 -1.53
N SER A 16 -16.26 0.73 -2.78
CA SER A 16 -16.63 -0.64 -3.17
C SER A 16 -15.70 -1.70 -2.60
N LEU A 17 -14.44 -1.37 -2.26
CA LEU A 17 -13.49 -2.31 -1.63
C LEU A 17 -13.76 -2.50 -0.14
N LEU A 18 -14.27 -1.48 0.55
CA LEU A 18 -14.63 -1.54 1.97
C LEU A 18 -15.79 -2.51 2.29
N HIS A 19 -16.55 -2.94 1.28
CA HIS A 19 -17.74 -3.77 1.43
C HIS A 19 -17.58 -5.23 0.98
N GLN A 20 -16.38 -5.68 0.60
CA GLN A 20 -16.17 -7.07 0.17
C GLN A 20 -15.54 -7.91 1.30
N ASP A 21 -16.18 -9.02 1.63
CA ASP A 21 -15.63 -10.05 2.51
C ASP A 21 -14.21 -10.45 2.10
N ILE A 22 -13.39 -10.65 3.13
CA ILE A 22 -11.91 -10.78 3.24
C ILE A 22 -11.20 -11.75 2.27
N LYS A 23 -11.92 -12.44 1.37
CA LYS A 23 -11.39 -13.50 0.50
C LYS A 23 -10.42 -13.02 -0.60
N PHE A 24 -10.38 -11.72 -0.92
CA PHE A 24 -9.62 -11.19 -2.07
C PHE A 24 -8.56 -10.14 -1.72
N GLN A 25 -8.06 -10.12 -0.49
CA GLN A 25 -7.08 -9.11 -0.04
C GLN A 25 -5.83 -8.99 -0.93
N SER A 26 -5.26 -10.11 -1.42
CA SER A 26 -4.11 -10.07 -2.33
C SER A 26 -4.39 -9.30 -3.65
N PRO A 27 -5.45 -9.63 -4.42
CA PRO A 27 -5.89 -8.80 -5.55
C PRO A 27 -6.16 -7.33 -5.22
N LEU A 28 -6.72 -7.05 -4.04
CA LEU A 28 -7.01 -5.69 -3.60
C LEU A 28 -5.72 -4.90 -3.32
N ILE A 29 -4.74 -5.51 -2.66
CA ILE A 29 -3.42 -4.91 -2.45
C ILE A 29 -2.76 -4.57 -3.79
N LEU A 30 -2.84 -5.47 -4.77
CA LEU A 30 -2.30 -5.19 -6.12
C LEU A 30 -2.99 -4.00 -6.79
N ARG A 31 -4.31 -3.89 -6.66
CA ARG A 31 -5.06 -2.72 -7.17
C ARG A 31 -4.66 -1.44 -6.47
N MET A 32 -4.51 -1.46 -5.15
CA MET A 32 -4.07 -0.30 -4.36
C MET A 32 -2.64 0.13 -4.73
N TYR A 33 -1.73 -0.84 -4.87
CA TYR A 33 -0.37 -0.62 -5.36
C TYR A 33 -0.35 0.05 -6.73
N GLY A 34 -1.12 -0.49 -7.69
CA GLY A 34 -1.26 0.08 -9.04
C GLY A 34 -1.84 1.49 -9.02
N LEU A 35 -2.89 1.71 -8.22
CA LEU A 35 -3.52 3.02 -8.07
C LEU A 35 -2.54 4.09 -7.58
N LEU A 36 -1.76 3.78 -6.55
CA LEU A 36 -0.76 4.71 -6.03
C LEU A 36 0.31 5.02 -7.09
N ASN A 37 0.71 4.04 -7.90
CA ASN A 37 1.62 4.28 -9.03
C ASN A 37 1.03 5.20 -10.09
N ASP A 38 -0.24 4.99 -10.46
CA ASP A 38 -0.96 5.81 -11.45
C ASP A 38 -1.17 7.26 -10.98
N LEU A 39 -1.26 7.46 -9.67
CA LEU A 39 -1.35 8.78 -9.04
C LEU A 39 0.02 9.43 -8.79
N ASN A 40 1.11 8.81 -9.25
CA ASN A 40 2.50 9.22 -9.00
C ASN A 40 2.89 9.26 -7.50
N LEU A 41 2.18 8.49 -6.67
CA LEU A 41 2.42 8.31 -5.23
C LEU A 41 3.37 7.12 -4.97
N ARG A 42 4.46 7.06 -5.75
CA ARG A 42 5.44 5.97 -5.67
C ARG A 42 6.22 5.95 -4.35
N LYS A 43 6.35 7.13 -3.72
CA LYS A 43 7.04 7.26 -2.42
C LYS A 43 6.20 6.63 -1.31
N GLU A 44 4.90 6.90 -1.31
CA GLU A 44 3.91 6.34 -0.39
C GLU A 44 3.87 4.83 -0.53
N ASN A 45 3.83 4.32 -1.76
CA ASN A 45 3.97 2.89 -2.05
C ASN A 45 5.25 2.30 -1.42
N ARG A 46 6.39 2.98 -1.59
CA ARG A 46 7.66 2.53 -1.01
C ARG A 46 7.61 2.54 0.51
N TYR A 47 7.05 3.58 1.12
CA TYR A 47 6.95 3.71 2.57
C TYR A 47 6.09 2.61 3.17
N ILE A 48 4.91 2.33 2.61
CA ILE A 48 4.04 1.23 3.03
C ILE A 48 4.82 -0.09 3.04
N LEU A 49 5.51 -0.39 1.93
CA LEU A 49 6.22 -1.65 1.77
C LEU A 49 7.42 -1.79 2.71
N CYS A 50 8.24 -0.75 2.84
CA CYS A 50 9.39 -0.81 3.75
C CYS A 50 8.94 -0.92 5.19
N ASN A 51 7.96 -0.11 5.61
CA ASN A 51 7.40 -0.16 6.96
C ASN A 51 6.87 -1.55 7.30
N PHE A 52 6.04 -2.13 6.42
CA PHE A 52 5.53 -3.49 6.60
C PHE A 52 6.66 -4.53 6.71
N ILE A 53 7.71 -4.41 5.88
CA ILE A 53 8.83 -5.35 5.90
C ILE A 53 9.64 -5.23 7.21
N ASP A 54 9.94 -4.02 7.66
CA ASP A 54 10.76 -3.80 8.86
C ASP A 54 10.02 -4.19 10.14
N GLN A 55 8.73 -3.87 10.25
CA GLN A 55 7.89 -4.28 11.37
C GLN A 55 7.83 -5.81 11.53
N ASN A 56 7.97 -6.54 10.42
CA ASN A 56 7.90 -8.01 10.38
C ASN A 56 9.26 -8.65 10.09
N SER A 57 10.35 -7.90 10.20
CA SER A 57 11.72 -8.33 9.86
C SER A 57 12.14 -9.60 10.59
N ALA A 58 11.77 -9.74 11.86
CA ALA A 58 12.02 -10.94 12.66
C ALA A 58 11.34 -12.19 12.07
N LEU A 59 10.07 -12.08 11.65
CA LEU A 59 9.33 -13.17 11.01
C LEU A 59 9.88 -13.49 9.62
N PHE A 60 10.39 -12.49 8.92
CA PHE A 60 10.94 -12.64 7.57
C PHE A 60 12.40 -13.10 7.57
N ASN A 61 13.02 -13.25 8.74
CA ASN A 61 14.44 -13.55 8.94
C ASN A 61 15.36 -12.54 8.21
N ILE A 62 14.98 -11.26 8.26
CA ILE A 62 15.74 -10.14 7.71
C ILE A 62 16.50 -9.47 8.85
N LYS A 63 17.83 -9.39 8.72
CA LYS A 63 18.71 -8.74 9.72
C LYS A 63 19.06 -7.29 9.38
N VAL A 64 18.64 -6.85 8.19
CA VAL A 64 19.00 -5.56 7.62
C VAL A 64 17.79 -4.63 7.70
N ASP A 65 18.01 -3.38 8.09
CA ASP A 65 17.00 -2.32 8.01
C ASP A 65 16.68 -2.02 6.54
N ILE A 66 15.49 -2.42 6.09
CA ILE A 66 15.06 -2.28 4.69
C ILE A 66 14.66 -0.83 4.40
N TYR A 67 14.10 -0.11 5.36
CA TYR A 67 13.84 1.32 5.24
C TYR A 67 15.13 2.10 4.97
N HIS A 68 16.22 1.81 5.67
CA HIS A 68 17.50 2.47 5.45
C HIS A 68 18.11 2.10 4.09
N ASN A 69 17.93 0.85 3.65
CA ASN A 69 18.48 0.33 2.39
C ASN A 69 17.49 0.35 1.23
N ASN A 70 16.40 1.11 1.35
CA ASN A 70 15.28 1.02 0.41
C ASN A 70 15.72 1.32 -1.04
N HIS A 71 16.67 2.24 -1.22
CA HIS A 71 17.15 2.68 -2.54
C HIS A 71 17.85 1.58 -3.33
N ASN A 72 18.31 0.52 -2.68
CA ASN A 72 18.95 -0.62 -3.32
C ASN A 72 17.95 -1.55 -4.01
N TYR A 73 16.65 -1.37 -3.75
CA TYR A 73 15.59 -2.20 -4.28
C TYR A 73 14.62 -1.39 -5.13
N THR A 74 14.23 -1.95 -6.28
CA THR A 74 13.12 -1.42 -7.07
C THR A 74 11.81 -1.55 -6.31
N LEU A 75 10.85 -0.69 -6.63
CA LEU A 75 9.55 -0.73 -5.98
C LEU A 75 8.80 -2.05 -6.21
N ASN A 76 8.92 -2.61 -7.42
CA ASN A 76 8.33 -3.92 -7.75
C ASN A 76 8.99 -5.06 -6.96
N GLN A 77 10.31 -5.01 -6.73
CA GLN A 77 10.98 -6.01 -5.88
C GLN A 77 10.47 -5.96 -4.45
N LEU A 78 10.33 -4.77 -3.88
CA LEU A 78 9.75 -4.60 -2.54
C LEU A 78 8.31 -5.13 -2.48
N PHE A 79 7.50 -4.84 -3.51
CA PHE A 79 6.12 -5.30 -3.58
C PHE A 79 6.01 -6.83 -3.64
N LEU A 80 6.75 -7.46 -4.56
CA LEU A 80 6.76 -8.91 -4.72
C LEU A 80 7.27 -9.61 -3.46
N PHE A 81 8.30 -9.05 -2.83
CA PHE A 81 8.84 -9.57 -1.58
C PHE A 81 7.81 -9.49 -0.45
N ALA A 82 7.21 -8.32 -0.22
CA ALA A 82 6.20 -8.12 0.82
C ALA A 82 5.00 -9.04 0.63
N ILE A 83 4.46 -9.18 -0.59
CA ILE A 83 3.33 -10.08 -0.88
C ILE A 83 3.69 -11.53 -0.62
N LYS A 84 4.87 -11.97 -1.07
CA LYS A 84 5.31 -13.35 -0.85
C LYS A 84 5.42 -13.65 0.64
N LYS A 85 6.10 -12.77 1.39
CA LYS A 85 6.29 -12.94 2.83
C LYS A 85 5.00 -12.83 3.63
N ALA A 86 4.11 -11.93 3.24
CA ALA A 86 2.80 -11.82 3.84
C ALA A 86 1.98 -13.12 3.67
N LYS A 87 2.07 -13.81 2.51
CA LYS A 87 1.42 -15.11 2.34
C LYS A 87 2.08 -16.22 3.16
N GLU A 88 3.40 -16.27 3.19
CA GLU A 88 4.16 -17.28 3.95
C GLU A 88 3.91 -17.20 5.46
N CYS A 89 3.64 -16.00 5.97
CA CYS A 89 3.46 -15.74 7.41
C CYS A 89 2.01 -15.42 7.83
N ASP A 90 1.03 -15.59 6.93
CA ASP A 90 -0.38 -15.25 7.17
C ASP A 90 -0.64 -13.77 7.57
N LEU A 91 0.14 -12.84 7.00
CA LEU A 91 0.07 -11.39 7.25
C LEU A 91 -0.56 -10.61 6.10
N ILE A 92 -1.31 -11.27 5.21
CA ILE A 92 -1.97 -10.58 4.09
C ILE A 92 -3.00 -9.55 4.57
N GLY A 93 -3.69 -9.84 5.68
CA GLY A 93 -4.59 -8.87 6.32
C GLY A 93 -3.85 -7.61 6.79
N SER A 94 -2.72 -7.79 7.48
CA SER A 94 -1.91 -6.67 7.97
C SER A 94 -1.34 -5.81 6.83
N LEU A 95 -0.85 -6.43 5.75
CA LEU A 95 -0.40 -5.69 4.58
C LEU A 95 -1.55 -4.93 3.90
N TYR A 96 -2.74 -5.54 3.84
CA TYR A 96 -3.94 -4.88 3.32
C TYR A 96 -4.32 -3.65 4.16
N GLU A 97 -4.29 -3.77 5.49
CA GLU A 97 -4.59 -2.67 6.41
C GLU A 97 -3.59 -1.51 6.29
N GLU A 98 -2.29 -1.79 6.17
CA GLU A 98 -1.25 -0.77 5.93
C GLU A 98 -1.54 0.06 4.67
N TYR A 99 -1.89 -0.61 3.58
CA TYR A 99 -2.33 0.06 2.35
C TYR A 99 -3.60 0.88 2.56
N LEU A 100 -4.61 0.30 3.20
CA LEU A 100 -5.90 0.94 3.43
C LEU A 100 -5.75 2.21 4.28
N ASN A 101 -5.05 2.10 5.41
CA ASN A 101 -4.81 3.19 6.34
C ASN A 101 -4.02 4.32 5.68
N THR A 102 -3.00 3.99 4.90
CA THR A 102 -2.22 5.01 4.19
C THR A 102 -3.06 5.74 3.14
N ILE A 103 -3.90 5.03 2.39
CA ILE A 103 -4.80 5.66 1.40
C ILE A 103 -5.83 6.56 2.10
N ILE A 104 -6.40 6.12 3.22
CA ILE A 104 -7.31 6.94 4.04
C ILE A 104 -6.61 8.21 4.51
N ALA A 105 -5.39 8.08 5.06
CA ALA A 105 -4.60 9.22 5.53
C ALA A 105 -4.25 10.21 4.40
N ILE A 106 -3.93 9.72 3.19
CA ILE A 106 -3.69 10.57 2.01
C ILE A 106 -4.95 11.34 1.63
N ASN A 107 -6.11 10.68 1.65
CA ASN A 107 -7.39 11.33 1.35
C ASN A 107 -7.72 12.41 2.40
N GLN A 108 -7.53 12.11 3.69
CA GLN A 108 -7.77 13.06 4.78
C GLN A 108 -6.79 14.25 4.78
N LYS A 109 -5.50 14.03 4.48
CA LYS A 109 -4.52 15.12 4.34
C LYS A 109 -4.86 16.10 3.22
N LYS A 110 -5.56 15.66 2.16
CA LYS A 110 -5.98 16.55 1.06
C LYS A 110 -7.21 17.39 1.37
N ASP A 111 -7.98 17.03 2.39
CA ASP A 111 -9.05 17.89 2.91
C ASP A 111 -8.50 18.98 3.85
N ILE A 112 -7.21 18.91 4.21
CA ILE A 112 -6.52 19.88 5.05
C ILE A 112 -5.40 20.56 4.24
N SER A 113 -5.75 21.46 3.31
CA SER A 113 -4.91 22.63 2.91
C SER A 113 -5.45 23.36 1.66
N PRO A 114 -5.47 24.71 1.64
CA PRO A 114 -5.55 25.66 2.76
C PRO A 114 -6.64 26.72 2.53
N PHE A 115 -6.79 27.60 3.52
CA PHE A 115 -7.39 28.93 3.39
C PHE A 115 -6.92 29.69 2.14
#